data_AF-A0A9D5TDT0-F1
#
_entry.id   AF-A0A9D5TDT0-F1
#
_cell.length_a   1.000
_cell.length_b   1.000
_cell.length_c   1.000
_cell.angle_alpha   90.00
_cell.angle_beta   90.00
_cell.angle_gamma   90.00
#
_symmetry.space_group_name_H-M   'P 1'
#
loop_
_entity.id
_entity.type
_entity.pdbx_description
1 polymer ?
#
loop_
_entity_poly.entity_id
_entity_poly.type
_entity_poly.pdbx_seq_one_letter_code
_entity_poly.pdbx_strand_id
1 'polypeptide(L)'
;MKRVLKRLIPILLCLVVIFSIIWYLFWYDRGFTQELLLGTARFFEQHGNHSVASWLYKQAYNQTGNDDSIVIELANRFKEAGNYTQAEIALTNAIAEGGSVDLYLALSKTYVEQDKLLDAANMLENITNPEIKAQLDEMRPAAPVASPAPGFYSQYMNVQVNAAPTDRLFITTTGDFPSLKDEGNRDITLVGGENAIYAIAVGENGLVSVPSYFGYTVGGVIEEVSISDSVLDAYIRNELDIGADTQLFTSDLWKITSLTVPEGVEDFTDIGRLIYLETLVIDSRSIDHLEMLSTLAQLKELTVRNSPLSATDLAVIAKLPMLEKLTLSGCSLSNITPLSEASKLTYLDLSRNAIADVSPLSFMENLTTLDLNNNALSNLNALSALENLEVLDVSFNSLTSIAPLSVCPSLKGLIANNNQISEIPVFQNPSVLSILTISNNNLTNVEPLSQYTSLTGLNIAYNQIKDITPLASLKQLVSVDFSHNQVTALPTWDKSSMLVVLDGSYNKISSVKPLRGLMFLNKVVLDYNKITNVDALADCPLMAEVSIYGNSVKDVSKLTDLSIIVYHIP
;
A
#
# COMPACT_ATOMS: atom_id res chain seq x y z
N MET A 1 10.29 -29.22 100.12
CA MET A 1 10.56 -28.05 99.25
C MET A 1 12.04 -27.66 99.15
N LYS A 2 12.82 -27.55 100.25
CA LYS A 2 14.24 -27.08 100.20
C LYS A 2 15.22 -27.92 99.33
N ARG A 3 15.05 -29.25 99.21
CA ARG A 3 15.94 -30.10 98.39
C ARG A 3 15.68 -30.00 96.87
N VAL A 4 14.42 -29.80 96.49
CA VAL A 4 13.99 -29.62 95.09
C VAL A 4 14.45 -28.25 94.58
N LEU A 5 14.28 -27.21 95.40
CA LEU A 5 14.71 -25.84 95.09
C LEU A 5 16.25 -25.71 94.95
N LYS A 6 17.03 -26.47 95.73
CA LYS A 6 18.51 -26.51 95.61
C LYS A 6 19.01 -27.13 94.30
N ARG A 7 18.21 -27.94 93.61
CA ARG A 7 18.54 -28.51 92.29
C ARG A 7 17.90 -27.70 91.16
N LEU A 8 16.71 -27.14 91.38
CA LEU A 8 16.01 -26.32 90.40
C LEU A 8 16.66 -24.94 90.17
N ILE A 9 17.14 -24.27 91.22
CA ILE A 9 17.74 -22.93 91.06
C ILE A 9 18.98 -22.96 90.16
N PRO A 10 19.95 -23.88 90.32
CA PRO A 10 21.09 -23.97 89.40
C PRO A 10 20.68 -24.32 87.97
N ILE A 11 19.67 -25.19 87.79
CA ILE A 11 19.16 -25.54 86.46
C ILE A 11 18.49 -24.34 85.81
N LEU A 12 17.69 -23.58 86.55
CA LEU A 12 17.02 -22.38 86.06
C LEU A 12 18.04 -21.28 85.72
N LEU A 13 19.08 -21.11 86.53
CA LEU A 13 20.19 -20.19 86.25
C LEU A 13 20.97 -20.60 85.00
N CYS A 14 21.30 -21.89 84.84
CA CYS A 14 21.90 -22.39 83.60
C CYS A 14 21.00 -22.15 82.40
N LEU A 15 19.68 -22.37 82.51
CA LEU A 15 18.74 -22.11 81.43
C LEU A 15 18.66 -20.62 81.07
N VAL A 16 18.68 -19.73 82.06
CA VAL A 16 18.70 -18.27 81.82
C VAL A 16 20.01 -17.85 81.15
N VAL A 17 21.15 -18.41 81.56
CA VAL A 17 22.45 -18.13 80.92
C VAL A 17 22.46 -18.66 79.49
N ILE A 18 22.00 -19.89 79.25
CA ILE A 18 21.88 -20.46 77.90
C ILE A 18 20.93 -19.60 77.05
N PHE A 19 19.78 -19.20 77.59
CA PHE A 19 18.82 -18.36 76.88
C PHE A 19 19.41 -16.97 76.58
N SER A 20 20.19 -16.40 77.50
CA SER A 20 20.87 -15.12 77.30
C SER A 20 21.99 -15.22 76.26
N ILE A 21 22.71 -16.36 76.21
CA ILE A 21 23.71 -16.64 75.19
C ILE A 21 23.04 -16.84 73.82
N ILE A 22 21.95 -17.61 73.74
CA ILE A 22 21.17 -17.79 72.51
C ILE A 22 20.62 -16.44 72.05
N TRP A 23 20.06 -15.64 72.95
CA TRP A 23 19.55 -14.30 72.65
C TRP A 23 20.67 -13.40 72.12
N TYR A 24 21.84 -13.38 72.77
CA TYR A 24 22.99 -12.63 72.32
C TYR A 24 23.50 -13.08 70.94
N LEU A 25 23.60 -14.40 70.72
CA LEU A 25 24.03 -14.98 69.45
C LEU A 25 23.03 -14.68 68.32
N PHE A 26 21.72 -14.66 68.59
CA PHE A 26 20.69 -14.40 67.57
C PHE A 26 20.43 -12.93 67.26
N TRP A 27 20.62 -12.03 68.23
CA TRP A 27 20.30 -10.60 68.07
C TRP A 27 21.52 -9.70 67.92
N TYR A 28 22.68 -10.13 68.42
CA TYR A 28 23.87 -9.29 68.50
C TYR A 28 25.01 -9.81 67.62
N ASP A 29 25.22 -11.13 67.55
CA ASP A 29 26.17 -11.76 66.63
C ASP A 29 25.50 -12.11 65.30
N ARG A 30 25.43 -11.11 64.41
CA ARG A 30 24.83 -11.26 63.08
C ARG A 30 25.55 -12.32 62.23
N GLY A 31 26.86 -12.51 62.42
CA GLY A 31 27.64 -13.50 61.69
C GLY A 31 27.30 -14.93 62.10
N PHE A 32 27.17 -15.20 63.41
CA PHE A 32 26.76 -16.51 63.91
C PHE A 32 25.35 -16.89 63.44
N THR A 33 24.41 -15.95 63.49
CA THR A 33 23.02 -16.19 63.05
C THR A 33 22.96 -16.49 61.55
N GLN A 34 23.76 -15.79 60.76
CA GLN A 34 23.90 -16.01 59.32
C GLN A 34 24.44 -17.43 59.01
N GLU A 35 25.57 -17.83 59.60
CA GLU A 35 26.14 -19.17 59.36
C GLU A 35 25.18 -20.29 59.81
N LEU A 36 24.44 -20.08 60.90
CA LEU A 36 23.42 -21.02 61.36
C LEU A 36 22.26 -21.13 60.36
N LEU A 37 21.75 -20.01 59.85
CA LEU A 37 20.67 -19.98 58.85
C LEU A 37 21.12 -20.58 57.51
N LEU A 38 22.34 -20.27 57.05
CA LEU A 38 22.90 -20.85 55.83
C LEU A 38 23.20 -22.34 55.99
N GLY A 39 23.78 -22.75 57.12
CA GLY A 39 24.05 -24.16 57.42
C GLY A 39 22.77 -24.99 57.52
N THR A 40 21.71 -24.45 58.13
CA THR A 40 20.40 -25.09 58.17
C THR A 40 19.72 -25.10 56.80
N ALA A 41 19.84 -24.03 56.01
CA ALA A 41 19.33 -24.00 54.65
C ALA A 41 19.96 -25.10 53.78
N ARG A 42 21.30 -25.19 53.78
CA ARG A 42 22.08 -26.23 53.08
C ARG A 42 21.73 -27.64 53.55
N PHE A 43 21.46 -27.83 54.85
CA PHE A 43 21.02 -29.11 55.39
C PHE A 43 19.65 -29.54 54.85
N PHE A 44 18.64 -28.64 54.89
CA PHE A 44 17.30 -28.94 54.38
C PHE A 44 17.29 -29.17 52.87
N GLU A 45 18.21 -28.51 52.15
CA GLU A 45 18.43 -28.70 50.73
C GLU A 45 18.98 -30.09 50.39
N GLN A 46 20.00 -30.58 51.10
CA GLN A 46 20.52 -31.95 50.91
C GLN A 46 19.46 -33.04 51.12
N HIS A 47 18.37 -32.71 51.81
CA HIS A 47 17.25 -33.60 52.09
C HIS A 47 16.01 -33.30 51.23
N GLY A 48 16.13 -32.48 50.18
CA GLY A 48 15.09 -32.25 49.16
C GLY A 48 13.98 -31.27 49.56
N ASN A 49 14.13 -30.49 50.64
CA ASN A 49 13.11 -29.53 51.09
C ASN A 49 13.45 -28.09 50.66
N HIS A 50 13.23 -27.82 49.37
CA HIS A 50 13.63 -26.57 48.72
C HIS A 50 12.87 -25.33 49.21
N SER A 51 11.60 -25.46 49.63
CA SER A 51 10.79 -24.33 50.11
C SER A 51 11.29 -23.78 51.45
N VAL A 52 11.67 -24.67 52.38
CA VAL A 52 12.20 -24.28 53.69
C VAL A 52 13.61 -23.70 53.54
N ALA A 53 14.45 -24.30 52.69
CA ALA A 53 15.76 -23.77 52.37
C ALA A 53 15.68 -22.34 51.79
N SER A 54 14.79 -22.11 50.82
CA SER A 54 14.58 -20.80 50.20
C SER A 54 14.14 -19.73 51.20
N TRP A 55 13.23 -20.08 52.12
CA TRP A 55 12.82 -19.19 53.20
C TRP A 55 13.98 -18.85 54.13
N LEU A 56 14.81 -19.83 54.50
CA LEU A 56 15.98 -19.65 55.36
C LEU A 56 17.05 -18.76 54.70
N TYR A 57 17.33 -18.94 53.40
CA TYR A 57 18.22 -18.06 52.64
C TYR A 57 17.69 -16.61 52.61
N LYS A 58 16.38 -16.42 52.43
CA LYS A 58 15.76 -15.09 52.47
C LYS A 58 15.87 -14.45 53.86
N GLN A 59 15.72 -15.22 54.94
CA GLN A 59 15.95 -14.72 56.29
C GLN A 59 17.43 -14.37 56.53
N ALA A 60 18.36 -15.14 55.98
CA ALA A 60 19.79 -14.86 56.08
C ALA A 60 20.18 -13.56 55.35
N TYR A 61 19.62 -13.33 54.16
CA TYR A 61 19.82 -12.09 53.40
C TYR A 61 19.30 -10.85 54.14
N ASN A 62 18.10 -10.92 54.72
CA ASN A 62 17.50 -9.80 55.46
C ASN A 62 18.30 -9.38 56.71
N GLN A 63 19.14 -10.26 57.27
CA GLN A 63 19.91 -10.01 58.50
C GLN A 63 21.26 -9.31 58.25
N THR A 64 21.79 -9.37 57.03
CA THR A 64 23.16 -8.96 56.69
C THR A 64 23.29 -7.57 56.08
N GLY A 65 22.17 -6.93 55.73
CA GLY A 65 22.23 -5.62 55.08
C GLY A 65 22.68 -5.71 53.63
N ASN A 66 22.15 -6.70 52.90
CA ASN A 66 22.31 -6.91 51.46
C ASN A 66 23.69 -7.46 51.04
N ASP A 67 24.08 -8.61 51.56
CA ASP A 67 25.24 -9.36 51.03
C ASP A 67 24.85 -10.10 49.74
N ASP A 68 25.38 -9.62 48.62
CA ASP A 68 25.09 -10.13 47.28
C ASP A 68 25.46 -11.62 47.10
N SER A 69 26.48 -12.10 47.82
CA SER A 69 26.94 -13.49 47.69
C SER A 69 25.87 -14.50 48.10
N ILE A 70 25.03 -14.15 49.08
CA ILE A 70 23.93 -14.99 49.57
C ILE A 70 22.80 -15.08 48.53
N VAL A 71 22.48 -13.96 47.87
CA VAL A 71 21.43 -13.93 46.84
C VAL A 71 21.87 -14.70 45.61
N ILE A 72 23.14 -14.56 45.21
CA ILE A 72 23.71 -15.31 44.09
C ILE A 72 23.72 -16.82 44.40
N GLU A 73 24.08 -17.21 45.62
CA GLU A 73 23.99 -18.62 46.06
C GLU A 73 22.55 -19.10 45.98
N LEU A 74 21.58 -18.36 46.54
CA LEU A 74 20.15 -18.67 46.46
C LEU A 74 19.65 -18.81 45.01
N ALA A 75 20.02 -17.87 44.13
CA ALA A 75 19.64 -17.89 42.73
C ALA A 75 20.17 -19.13 42.01
N ASN A 76 21.46 -19.48 42.20
CA ASN A 76 22.03 -20.70 41.64
C ASN A 76 21.30 -21.96 42.11
N ARG A 77 20.85 -21.99 43.36
CA ARG A 77 20.10 -23.11 43.95
C ARG A 77 18.69 -23.23 43.35
N PHE A 78 18.03 -22.11 43.09
CA PHE A 78 16.77 -22.11 42.35
C PHE A 78 16.93 -22.66 40.92
N LYS A 79 18.04 -22.34 40.25
CA LYS A 79 18.35 -22.87 38.92
C LYS A 79 18.63 -24.36 38.93
N GLU A 80 19.37 -24.87 39.93
CA GLU A 80 19.58 -26.31 40.13
C GLU A 80 18.26 -27.07 40.35
N ALA A 81 17.27 -26.43 41.01
CA ALA A 81 15.91 -26.96 41.16
C ALA A 81 15.01 -26.76 39.92
N GLY A 82 15.54 -26.21 38.83
CA GLY A 82 14.80 -25.92 37.59
C GLY A 82 13.86 -24.72 37.65
N ASN A 83 13.92 -23.90 38.71
CA ASN A 83 13.02 -22.77 38.93
C ASN A 83 13.70 -21.43 38.61
N TYR A 84 13.94 -21.19 37.33
CA TYR A 84 14.61 -19.98 36.84
C TYR A 84 13.85 -18.68 37.14
N THR A 85 12.52 -18.72 37.21
CA THR A 85 11.70 -17.55 37.54
C THR A 85 11.97 -17.04 38.96
N GLN A 86 12.12 -17.94 39.93
CA GLN A 86 12.47 -17.54 41.31
C GLN A 86 13.92 -17.04 41.41
N ALA A 87 14.83 -17.60 40.63
CA ALA A 87 16.20 -17.10 40.52
C ALA A 87 16.23 -15.65 39.99
N GLU A 88 15.50 -15.39 38.91
CA GLU A 88 15.35 -14.07 38.31
C GLU A 88 14.75 -13.06 39.30
N ILE A 89 13.63 -13.39 39.95
CA ILE A 89 12.98 -12.52 40.93
C ILE A 89 13.91 -12.20 42.10
N ALA A 90 14.67 -13.19 42.61
CA ALA A 90 15.60 -12.98 43.70
C ALA A 90 16.70 -11.96 43.34
N LEU A 91 17.29 -12.11 42.15
CA LEU A 91 18.35 -11.23 41.65
C LEU A 91 17.83 -9.83 41.34
N THR A 92 16.68 -9.70 40.66
CA THR A 92 16.09 -8.39 40.31
C THR A 92 15.70 -7.58 41.55
N ASN A 93 15.16 -8.23 42.59
CA ASN A 93 14.84 -7.55 43.84
C ASN A 93 16.11 -7.05 44.55
N ALA A 94 17.16 -7.85 44.60
CA ALA A 94 18.45 -7.44 45.19
C ALA A 94 19.08 -6.27 44.42
N ILE A 95 18.99 -6.29 43.07
CA ILE A 95 19.45 -5.18 42.23
C ILE A 95 18.69 -3.89 42.54
N ALA A 96 17.37 -3.95 42.77
CA ALA A 96 16.55 -2.80 43.12
C ALA A 96 16.91 -2.20 44.50
N GLU A 97 17.49 -2.98 45.41
CA GLU A 97 17.83 -2.57 46.78
C GLU A 97 19.23 -1.96 46.91
N GLY A 98 20.08 -2.02 45.88
CA GLY A 98 21.41 -1.41 45.90
C GLY A 98 22.43 -2.05 44.97
N GLY A 99 21.98 -2.53 43.80
CA GLY A 99 22.66 -3.51 42.94
C GLY A 99 24.17 -3.34 42.74
N SER A 100 24.83 -4.46 42.46
CA SER A 100 26.27 -4.57 42.25
C SER A 100 26.59 -5.28 40.93
N VAL A 101 27.85 -5.19 40.50
CA VAL A 101 28.34 -5.87 39.29
C VAL A 101 28.07 -7.38 39.34
N ASP A 102 28.30 -8.03 40.48
CA ASP A 102 28.12 -9.47 40.65
C ASP A 102 26.65 -9.89 40.51
N LEU A 103 25.71 -9.09 41.00
CA LEU A 103 24.27 -9.35 40.84
C LEU A 103 23.83 -9.24 39.37
N TYR A 104 24.29 -8.22 38.64
CA TYR A 104 23.99 -8.08 37.21
C TYR A 104 24.62 -9.20 36.38
N LEU A 105 25.83 -9.64 36.72
CA LEU A 105 26.48 -10.77 36.06
C LEU A 105 25.71 -12.08 36.30
N ALA A 106 25.30 -12.33 37.54
CA ALA A 106 24.47 -13.48 37.87
C ALA A 106 23.11 -13.46 37.16
N LEU A 107 22.48 -12.28 37.04
CA LEU A 107 21.20 -12.11 36.35
C LEU A 107 21.34 -12.29 34.83
N SER A 108 22.34 -11.68 34.20
CA SER A 108 22.65 -11.88 32.78
C SER A 108 22.86 -13.36 32.46
N LYS A 109 23.65 -14.06 33.27
CA LYS A 109 23.86 -15.51 33.11
C LYS A 109 22.56 -16.31 33.24
N THR A 110 21.69 -15.91 34.17
CA THR A 110 20.37 -16.52 34.37
C THR A 110 19.42 -16.28 33.18
N TYR A 111 19.53 -15.14 32.51
CA TYR A 111 18.80 -14.86 31.26
C TYR A 111 19.34 -15.67 30.09
N VAL A 112 20.66 -15.73 29.93
CA VAL A 112 21.31 -16.57 28.91
C VAL A 112 20.87 -18.02 29.06
N GLU A 113 20.92 -18.60 30.27
CA GLU A 113 20.48 -19.98 30.54
C GLU A 113 18.99 -20.23 30.24
N GLN A 114 18.16 -19.19 30.23
CA GLN A 114 16.72 -19.24 29.90
C GLN A 114 16.40 -19.00 28.42
N ASP A 115 17.41 -18.83 27.55
CA ASP A 115 17.22 -18.42 26.16
C ASP A 115 16.59 -17.01 26.01
N LYS A 116 16.83 -16.13 26.99
CA LYS A 116 16.33 -14.76 27.05
C LYS A 116 17.43 -13.74 26.72
N LEU A 117 18.08 -13.90 25.56
CA LEU A 117 19.22 -13.09 25.16
C LEU A 117 18.86 -11.60 24.99
N LEU A 118 17.66 -11.29 24.48
CA LEU A 118 17.17 -9.92 24.34
C LEU A 118 16.95 -9.23 25.69
N ASP A 119 16.37 -9.95 26.67
CA ASP A 119 16.15 -9.42 28.02
C ASP A 119 17.49 -9.12 28.71
N ALA A 120 18.48 -9.99 28.54
CA ALA A 120 19.85 -9.75 29.05
C ALA A 120 20.47 -8.49 28.45
N ALA A 121 20.34 -8.29 27.13
CA ALA A 121 20.89 -7.11 26.45
C ALA A 121 20.19 -5.82 26.90
N ASN A 122 18.86 -5.83 26.96
CA ASN A 122 18.05 -4.69 27.40
C ASN A 122 18.34 -4.34 28.87
N MET A 123 18.53 -5.33 29.73
CA MET A 123 18.88 -5.11 31.13
C MET A 123 20.23 -4.39 31.25
N LEU A 124 21.27 -4.86 30.55
CA LEU A 124 22.60 -4.25 30.59
C LEU A 124 22.61 -2.83 30.01
N GLU A 125 21.77 -2.54 29.02
CA GLU A 125 21.66 -1.20 28.44
C GLU A 125 20.98 -0.20 29.39
N ASN A 126 19.98 -0.66 30.16
CA ASN A 126 19.14 0.16 31.04
C ASN A 126 19.64 0.28 32.49
N ILE A 127 20.90 -0.06 32.77
CA ILE A 127 21.50 0.12 34.10
C ILE A 127 21.55 1.61 34.45
N THR A 128 20.93 1.98 35.58
CA THR A 128 20.77 3.37 36.01
C THR A 128 22.02 3.93 36.71
N ASN A 129 22.84 3.08 37.32
CA ASN A 129 24.08 3.50 37.99
C ASN A 129 25.26 3.56 36.99
N PRO A 130 25.86 4.74 36.74
CA PRO A 130 26.90 4.91 35.73
C PRO A 130 28.23 4.21 36.08
N GLU A 131 28.58 4.06 37.36
CA GLU A 131 29.82 3.39 37.77
C GLU A 131 29.74 1.89 37.52
N ILE A 132 28.61 1.28 37.87
CA ILE A 132 28.34 -0.15 37.64
C ILE A 132 28.25 -0.45 36.15
N LYS A 133 27.57 0.43 35.40
CA LYS A 133 27.47 0.31 33.95
C LYS A 133 28.84 0.34 33.28
N ALA A 134 29.71 1.27 33.67
CA ALA A 134 31.07 1.35 33.13
C ALA A 134 31.89 0.09 33.40
N GLN A 135 31.80 -0.48 34.62
CA GLN A 135 32.51 -1.72 34.97
C GLN A 135 31.98 -2.92 34.17
N LEU A 136 30.65 -3.04 34.02
CA LEU A 136 30.04 -4.12 33.24
C LEU A 136 30.35 -3.99 31.75
N ASP A 137 30.31 -2.77 31.19
CA ASP A 137 30.64 -2.51 29.78
C ASP A 137 32.12 -2.82 29.47
N GLU A 138 33.04 -2.67 30.43
CA GLU A 138 34.45 -3.10 30.28
C GLU A 138 34.60 -4.63 30.24
N MET A 139 33.76 -5.36 30.98
CA MET A 139 33.74 -6.83 31.02
C MET A 139 32.90 -7.46 29.90
N ARG A 140 32.11 -6.66 29.19
CA ARG A 140 31.13 -7.10 28.21
C ARG A 140 31.83 -7.53 26.90
N PRO A 141 31.37 -8.61 26.25
CA PRO A 141 31.83 -8.96 24.92
C PRO A 141 31.66 -7.79 23.95
N ALA A 142 32.64 -7.60 23.08
CA ALA A 142 32.53 -6.64 21.99
C ALA A 142 31.33 -7.00 21.09
N ALA A 143 30.69 -5.99 20.53
CA ALA A 143 29.65 -6.20 19.53
C ALA A 143 30.22 -7.00 18.34
N PRO A 144 29.49 -8.03 17.85
CA PRO A 144 29.90 -8.75 16.64
C PRO A 144 30.16 -7.78 15.50
N VAL A 145 31.13 -8.08 14.65
CA VAL A 145 31.45 -7.27 13.47
C VAL A 145 31.40 -8.15 12.23
N ALA A 146 30.63 -7.73 11.24
CA ALA A 146 30.55 -8.42 9.96
C ALA A 146 31.62 -7.90 8.98
N SER A 147 32.25 -8.82 8.25
CA SER A 147 33.20 -8.53 7.18
C SER A 147 32.80 -9.30 5.92
N PRO A 148 32.59 -8.62 4.79
CA PRO A 148 32.74 -7.18 4.57
C PRO A 148 31.55 -6.36 5.10
N ALA A 149 31.67 -5.03 5.11
CA ALA A 149 30.70 -4.13 5.73
C ALA A 149 29.28 -4.25 5.11
N PRO A 150 28.21 -4.01 5.88
CA PRO A 150 26.84 -4.00 5.36
C PRO A 150 26.68 -3.00 4.20
N GLY A 151 25.89 -3.36 3.20
CA GLY A 151 25.68 -2.51 2.03
C GLY A 151 25.19 -3.25 0.79
N PHE A 152 25.27 -2.56 -0.35
CA PHE A 152 24.88 -3.08 -1.65
C PHE A 152 26.06 -3.75 -2.35
N TYR A 153 25.83 -4.97 -2.88
CA TYR A 153 26.83 -5.76 -3.58
C TYR A 153 26.28 -6.33 -4.87
N SER A 154 27.12 -6.36 -5.92
CA SER A 154 26.76 -6.84 -7.26
C SER A 154 27.21 -8.26 -7.57
N GLN A 155 27.57 -9.03 -6.55
CA GLN A 155 28.00 -10.42 -6.68
C GLN A 155 27.66 -11.18 -5.39
N TYR A 156 27.45 -12.50 -5.50
CA TYR A 156 27.34 -13.36 -4.33
C TYR A 156 28.62 -13.30 -3.50
N MET A 157 28.43 -13.32 -2.19
CA MET A 157 29.51 -13.24 -1.25
C MET A 157 29.15 -13.94 0.04
N ASN A 158 30.19 -14.35 0.75
CA ASN A 158 30.06 -14.83 2.11
C ASN A 158 30.38 -13.67 3.06
N VAL A 159 29.54 -13.50 4.07
CA VAL A 159 29.75 -12.58 5.18
C VAL A 159 30.29 -13.35 6.35
N GLN A 160 31.44 -12.92 6.86
CA GLN A 160 32.01 -13.42 8.09
C GLN A 160 31.59 -12.56 9.27
N VAL A 161 30.83 -13.13 10.21
CA VAL A 161 30.51 -12.47 11.47
C VAL A 161 31.54 -12.87 12.52
N ASN A 162 32.35 -11.89 12.93
CA ASN A 162 33.45 -12.06 13.86
C ASN A 162 33.05 -11.60 15.26
N ALA A 163 33.48 -12.38 16.25
CA ALA A 163 33.43 -12.10 17.68
C ALA A 163 34.74 -12.62 18.30
N ALA A 164 35.04 -12.27 19.56
CA ALA A 164 36.28 -12.71 20.19
C ALA A 164 36.36 -14.26 20.19
N PRO A 165 37.56 -14.86 20.10
CA PRO A 165 37.72 -16.32 19.97
C PRO A 165 37.15 -17.13 21.14
N THR A 166 37.02 -16.51 22.31
CA THR A 166 36.50 -17.11 23.54
C THR A 166 34.98 -16.97 23.69
N ASP A 167 34.34 -16.14 22.87
CA ASP A 167 32.92 -15.82 23.00
C ASP A 167 32.06 -16.74 22.13
N ARG A 168 30.90 -17.13 22.67
CA ARG A 168 29.87 -17.89 21.95
C ARG A 168 29.05 -16.91 21.11
N LEU A 169 28.87 -17.22 19.84
CA LEU A 169 28.22 -16.33 18.86
C LEU A 169 26.93 -16.95 18.35
N PHE A 170 25.83 -16.19 18.44
CA PHE A 170 24.49 -16.61 18.04
C PHE A 170 24.00 -15.71 16.90
N ILE A 171 23.58 -16.32 15.79
CA ILE A 171 23.29 -15.58 14.55
C ILE A 171 22.05 -16.12 13.84
N THR A 172 21.16 -15.23 13.43
CA THR A 172 19.98 -15.54 12.62
C THR A 172 20.03 -14.81 11.28
N THR A 173 19.49 -15.44 10.24
CA THR A 173 19.36 -14.87 8.89
C THR A 173 17.92 -14.61 8.47
N THR A 174 16.95 -14.90 9.35
CA THR A 174 15.51 -14.74 9.11
C THR A 174 14.97 -13.37 9.51
N GLY A 175 15.82 -12.53 10.12
CA GLY A 175 15.42 -11.24 10.71
C GLY A 175 14.89 -11.34 12.14
N ASP A 176 14.71 -12.55 12.68
CA ASP A 176 14.32 -12.77 14.07
C ASP A 176 15.49 -12.55 15.03
N PHE A 177 15.20 -12.24 16.30
CA PHE A 177 16.24 -12.11 17.31
C PHE A 177 16.89 -13.47 17.63
N PRO A 178 18.23 -13.58 17.78
CA PRO A 178 18.90 -14.86 18.00
C PRO A 178 18.52 -15.58 19.28
N SER A 179 18.48 -16.92 19.21
CA SER A 179 18.30 -17.84 20.32
C SER A 179 19.55 -18.70 20.57
N LEU A 180 19.58 -19.43 21.68
CA LEU A 180 20.64 -20.38 22.03
C LEU A 180 20.78 -21.54 21.03
N LYS A 181 19.79 -21.77 20.17
CA LYS A 181 19.84 -22.80 19.12
C LYS A 181 20.63 -22.35 17.90
N ASP A 182 20.83 -21.05 17.75
CA ASP A 182 21.45 -20.42 16.58
C ASP A 182 22.97 -20.26 16.75
N GLU A 183 23.58 -21.15 17.54
CA GLU A 183 25.01 -21.14 17.82
C GLU A 183 25.79 -21.74 16.64
N GLY A 184 26.74 -20.97 16.10
CA GLY A 184 27.87 -21.56 15.38
C GLY A 184 27.87 -21.52 13.85
N ASN A 185 27.32 -20.48 13.19
CA ASN A 185 27.69 -20.21 11.79
C ASN A 185 28.32 -18.83 11.60
N ARG A 186 29.65 -18.77 11.54
CA ARG A 186 30.41 -17.53 11.30
C ARG A 186 30.45 -17.14 9.83
N ASP A 187 30.19 -18.07 8.91
CA ASP A 187 30.24 -17.88 7.46
C ASP A 187 28.83 -17.95 6.86
N ILE A 188 28.28 -16.80 6.50
CA ILE A 188 26.91 -16.68 5.99
C ILE A 188 26.96 -16.41 4.50
N THR A 189 26.42 -17.34 3.70
CA THR A 189 26.25 -17.12 2.26
C THR A 189 25.03 -16.26 2.03
N LEU A 190 25.24 -15.08 1.43
CA LEU A 190 24.13 -14.19 1.05
C LEU A 190 23.42 -14.74 -0.19
N VAL A 191 22.10 -14.66 -0.19
CA VAL A 191 21.25 -14.94 -1.36
C VAL A 191 20.96 -13.66 -2.14
N GLY A 192 20.46 -13.77 -3.36
CA GLY A 192 20.02 -12.60 -4.13
C GLY A 192 18.87 -11.86 -3.42
N GLY A 193 18.88 -10.53 -3.44
CA GLY A 193 17.91 -9.69 -2.76
C GLY A 193 18.37 -9.18 -1.40
N GLU A 194 17.40 -8.92 -0.51
CA GLU A 194 17.65 -8.44 0.85
C GLU A 194 18.01 -9.58 1.79
N ASN A 195 19.09 -9.39 2.54
CA ASN A 195 19.57 -10.34 3.55
C ASN A 195 19.71 -9.59 4.87
N ALA A 196 19.04 -10.08 5.91
CA ALA A 196 19.09 -9.52 7.24
C ALA A 196 19.81 -10.49 8.17
N ILE A 197 20.94 -10.06 8.74
CA ILE A 197 21.72 -10.86 9.69
C ILE A 197 21.65 -10.20 11.06
N TYR A 198 21.16 -10.93 12.05
CA TYR A 198 21.11 -10.50 13.44
C TYR A 198 22.13 -11.32 14.25
N ALA A 199 23.00 -10.66 15.02
CA ALA A 199 24.07 -11.34 15.74
C ALA A 199 24.24 -10.82 17.17
N ILE A 200 24.52 -11.72 18.11
CA ILE A 200 24.86 -11.40 19.49
C ILE A 200 25.93 -12.35 20.03
N ALA A 201 26.88 -11.82 20.78
CA ALA A 201 27.94 -12.61 21.43
C ALA A 201 27.67 -12.76 22.93
N VAL A 202 28.00 -13.92 23.48
CA VAL A 202 27.93 -14.25 24.91
C VAL A 202 29.33 -14.60 25.39
N GLY A 203 29.83 -13.85 26.37
CA GLY A 203 31.15 -14.07 26.96
C GLY A 203 31.16 -15.24 27.94
N GLU A 204 32.35 -15.73 28.28
CA GLU A 204 32.53 -16.79 29.30
C GLU A 204 31.97 -16.38 30.68
N ASN A 205 31.95 -15.08 30.96
CA ASN A 205 31.38 -14.50 32.19
C ASN A 205 29.85 -14.47 32.20
N GLY A 206 29.17 -14.84 31.11
CA GLY A 206 27.71 -14.84 30.99
C GLY A 206 27.09 -13.48 30.64
N LEU A 207 27.91 -12.47 30.30
CA LEU A 207 27.46 -11.19 29.76
C LEU A 207 27.19 -11.30 28.26
N VAL A 208 26.23 -10.50 27.77
CA VAL A 208 25.87 -10.43 26.35
C VAL A 208 26.37 -9.13 25.71
N SER A 209 26.81 -9.19 24.46
CA SER A 209 27.25 -8.02 23.69
C SER A 209 26.10 -7.06 23.39
N VAL A 210 26.38 -5.93 22.73
CA VAL A 210 25.33 -5.17 22.04
C VAL A 210 24.86 -6.02 20.86
N PRO A 211 23.54 -6.21 20.66
CA PRO A 211 23.03 -6.88 19.47
C PRO A 211 23.42 -6.07 18.22
N SER A 212 23.89 -6.77 17.19
CA SER A 212 24.30 -6.18 15.93
C SER A 212 23.37 -6.62 14.81
N TYR A 213 22.90 -5.67 14.02
CA TYR A 213 22.09 -5.90 12.83
C TYR A 213 22.87 -5.51 11.58
N PHE A 214 22.97 -6.43 10.62
CA PHE A 214 23.65 -6.22 9.36
C PHE A 214 22.68 -6.45 8.20
N GLY A 215 22.35 -5.37 7.49
CA GLY A 215 21.54 -5.42 6.27
C GLY A 215 22.42 -5.46 5.02
N TYR A 216 22.25 -6.49 4.19
CA TYR A 216 22.93 -6.61 2.90
C TYR A 216 21.91 -6.66 1.78
N THR A 217 22.21 -6.00 0.68
CA THR A 217 21.42 -6.10 -0.56
C THR A 217 22.33 -6.64 -1.65
N VAL A 218 22.09 -7.86 -2.10
CA VAL A 218 22.81 -8.45 -3.23
C VAL A 218 21.93 -8.28 -4.46
N GLY A 219 22.27 -7.32 -5.32
CA GLY A 219 21.49 -6.98 -6.50
C GLY A 219 22.39 -6.66 -7.67
N GLY A 220 21.93 -6.88 -8.90
CA GLY A 220 22.77 -6.66 -10.08
C GLY A 220 23.77 -7.79 -10.35
N VAL A 221 23.54 -8.99 -9.81
CA VAL A 221 24.34 -10.19 -10.12
C VAL A 221 23.99 -10.64 -11.54
N ILE A 222 25.01 -10.81 -12.37
CA ILE A 222 24.88 -11.31 -13.73
C ILE A 222 24.84 -12.84 -13.66
N GLU A 223 23.65 -13.41 -13.84
CA GLU A 223 23.43 -14.85 -13.84
C GLU A 223 22.82 -15.27 -15.17
N GLU A 224 23.10 -16.50 -15.58
CA GLU A 224 22.43 -17.12 -16.72
C GLU A 224 20.95 -17.36 -16.38
N VAL A 225 20.07 -16.97 -17.30
CA VAL A 225 18.62 -17.10 -17.15
C VAL A 225 18.07 -17.90 -18.33
N SER A 226 17.21 -18.87 -18.00
CA SER A 226 16.34 -19.53 -18.97
C SER A 226 14.91 -19.07 -18.75
N ILE A 227 14.25 -18.58 -19.80
CA ILE A 227 12.82 -18.27 -19.80
C ILE A 227 12.04 -19.56 -20.12
N SER A 228 11.04 -19.86 -19.32
CA SER A 228 10.30 -21.13 -19.35
C SER A 228 9.32 -21.19 -20.52
N ASP A 229 8.60 -20.08 -20.77
CA ASP A 229 7.69 -19.95 -21.91
C ASP A 229 8.47 -19.66 -23.20
N SER A 230 8.38 -20.57 -24.18
CA SER A 230 9.14 -20.48 -25.43
C SER A 230 8.75 -19.27 -26.31
N VAL A 231 7.50 -18.79 -26.22
CA VAL A 231 7.02 -17.64 -26.98
C VAL A 231 7.55 -16.36 -26.35
N LEU A 232 7.53 -16.29 -25.01
CA LEU A 232 8.11 -15.18 -24.27
C LEU A 232 9.64 -15.12 -24.45
N ASP A 233 10.34 -16.27 -24.40
CA ASP A 233 11.78 -16.35 -24.65
C ASP A 233 12.15 -15.81 -26.04
N ALA A 234 11.45 -16.29 -27.07
CA ALA A 234 11.68 -15.85 -28.46
C ALA A 234 11.44 -14.34 -28.62
N TYR A 235 10.41 -13.80 -27.96
CA TYR A 235 10.11 -12.37 -27.97
C TYR A 235 11.22 -11.55 -27.29
N ILE A 236 11.60 -11.93 -26.06
CA ILE A 236 12.67 -11.28 -25.29
C ILE A 236 13.98 -11.28 -26.08
N ARG A 237 14.35 -12.41 -26.67
CA ARG A 237 15.55 -12.53 -27.49
C ARG A 237 15.53 -11.65 -28.72
N ASN A 238 14.38 -11.55 -29.40
CA ASN A 238 14.21 -10.67 -30.55
C ASN A 238 14.32 -9.19 -30.16
N GLU A 239 13.72 -8.77 -29.05
CA GLU A 239 13.84 -7.40 -28.53
C GLU A 239 15.28 -7.04 -28.14
N LEU A 240 16.07 -8.02 -27.71
CA LEU A 240 17.46 -7.83 -27.32
C LEU A 240 18.48 -8.02 -28.45
N ASP A 241 18.02 -8.40 -29.66
CA ASP A 241 18.87 -8.78 -30.81
C ASP A 241 19.86 -9.93 -30.47
N ILE A 242 19.38 -10.92 -29.72
CA ILE A 242 20.16 -12.08 -29.26
C ILE A 242 19.73 -13.34 -30.01
N GLY A 243 20.70 -14.10 -30.53
CA GLY A 243 20.43 -15.37 -31.20
C GLY A 243 19.92 -16.46 -30.26
N ALA A 244 19.12 -17.41 -30.77
CA ALA A 244 18.54 -18.51 -29.97
C ALA A 244 19.58 -19.35 -29.20
N ASP A 245 20.77 -19.55 -29.76
CA ASP A 245 21.84 -20.34 -29.15
C ASP A 245 22.74 -19.53 -28.19
N THR A 246 22.47 -18.24 -28.01
CA THR A 246 23.27 -17.37 -27.14
C THR A 246 22.74 -17.43 -25.72
N GLN A 247 23.64 -17.49 -24.73
CA GLN A 247 23.26 -17.44 -23.32
C GLN A 247 22.63 -16.08 -22.98
N LEU A 248 21.51 -16.13 -22.27
CA LEU A 248 20.79 -14.94 -21.81
C LEU A 248 21.17 -14.67 -20.36
N PHE A 249 21.48 -13.42 -20.02
CA PHE A 249 21.82 -13.04 -18.65
C PHE A 249 20.79 -12.09 -18.04
N THR A 250 20.73 -12.05 -16.70
CA THR A 250 19.91 -11.07 -15.95
C THR A 250 20.18 -9.62 -16.38
N SER A 251 21.43 -9.29 -16.73
CA SER A 251 21.79 -7.95 -17.22
C SER A 251 21.15 -7.58 -18.55
N ASP A 252 20.82 -8.56 -19.39
CA ASP A 252 20.13 -8.31 -20.65
C ASP A 252 18.65 -8.03 -20.40
N LEU A 253 18.03 -8.76 -19.46
CA LEU A 253 16.65 -8.52 -19.04
C LEU A 253 16.42 -7.11 -18.48
N TRP A 254 17.41 -6.53 -17.80
CA TRP A 254 17.31 -5.16 -17.26
C TRP A 254 17.20 -4.07 -18.34
N LYS A 255 17.56 -4.38 -19.60
CA LYS A 255 17.40 -3.46 -20.73
C LYS A 255 15.94 -3.34 -21.17
N ILE A 256 15.08 -4.28 -20.79
CA ILE A 256 13.66 -4.31 -21.16
C ILE A 256 12.87 -3.46 -20.16
N THR A 257 12.38 -2.31 -20.63
CA THR A 257 11.55 -1.39 -19.83
C THR A 257 10.09 -1.38 -20.28
N SER A 258 9.77 -1.97 -21.43
CA SER A 258 8.42 -2.08 -21.96
C SER A 258 8.20 -3.47 -22.55
N LEU A 259 7.06 -4.08 -22.23
CA LEU A 259 6.68 -5.40 -22.72
C LEU A 259 5.21 -5.40 -23.12
N THR A 260 4.94 -5.75 -24.37
CA THR A 260 3.63 -6.21 -24.80
C THR A 260 3.69 -7.72 -24.92
N VAL A 261 2.97 -8.42 -24.06
CA VAL A 261 3.01 -9.88 -24.02
C VAL A 261 2.45 -10.42 -25.36
N PRO A 262 3.24 -11.18 -26.12
CA PRO A 262 2.81 -11.73 -27.40
C PRO A 262 1.68 -12.75 -27.23
N GLU A 263 0.87 -12.92 -28.27
CA GLU A 263 -0.19 -13.93 -28.29
C GLU A 263 0.42 -15.34 -28.20
N GLY A 264 -0.13 -16.17 -27.31
CA GLY A 264 0.31 -17.55 -27.12
C GLY A 264 1.24 -17.80 -25.92
N VAL A 265 1.59 -16.76 -25.16
CA VAL A 265 2.23 -16.93 -23.84
C VAL A 265 1.22 -17.50 -22.86
N GLU A 266 1.58 -18.62 -22.24
CA GLU A 266 0.74 -19.32 -21.25
C GLU A 266 1.30 -19.12 -19.82
N ASP A 267 2.62 -19.01 -19.68
CA ASP A 267 3.29 -18.81 -18.39
C ASP A 267 3.87 -17.39 -18.24
N PHE A 268 3.34 -16.66 -17.26
CA PHE A 268 3.72 -15.28 -16.96
C PHE A 268 4.79 -15.17 -15.86
N THR A 269 5.19 -16.27 -15.22
CA THR A 269 6.07 -16.25 -14.03
C THR A 269 7.39 -15.53 -14.29
N ASP A 270 8.00 -15.77 -15.44
CA ASP A 270 9.30 -15.18 -15.80
C ASP A 270 9.24 -13.68 -16.14
N ILE A 271 8.04 -13.10 -16.32
CA ILE A 271 7.89 -11.64 -16.44
C ILE A 271 8.36 -10.95 -15.15
N GLY A 272 8.21 -11.61 -13.99
CA GLY A 272 8.72 -11.10 -12.72
C GLY A 272 10.24 -10.89 -12.67
N ARG A 273 10.99 -11.44 -13.63
CA ARG A 273 12.45 -11.20 -13.75
C ARG A 273 12.78 -9.86 -14.40
N LEU A 274 11.82 -9.22 -15.06
CA LEU A 274 11.98 -7.91 -15.72
C LEU A 274 11.85 -6.77 -14.70
N ILE A 275 12.70 -6.74 -13.69
CA ILE A 275 12.55 -5.86 -12.51
C ILE A 275 12.60 -4.34 -12.82
N TYR A 276 13.07 -3.95 -14.01
CA TYR A 276 13.10 -2.57 -14.49
C TYR A 276 11.96 -2.22 -15.46
N LEU A 277 10.96 -3.10 -15.58
CA LEU A 277 9.80 -2.90 -16.44
C LEU A 277 8.96 -1.71 -15.94
N GLU A 278 8.72 -0.73 -16.82
CA GLU A 278 7.90 0.44 -16.56
C GLU A 278 6.49 0.32 -17.17
N THR A 279 6.37 -0.39 -18.30
CA THR A 279 5.10 -0.59 -19.01
C THR A 279 4.88 -2.06 -19.34
N LEU A 280 3.70 -2.57 -18.97
CA LEU A 280 3.28 -3.95 -19.26
C LEU A 280 1.90 -3.97 -19.89
N VAL A 281 1.77 -4.62 -21.04
CA VAL A 281 0.51 -4.84 -21.74
C VAL A 281 0.24 -6.33 -21.87
N ILE A 282 -0.92 -6.77 -21.38
CA ILE A 282 -1.39 -8.15 -21.41
C ILE A 282 -2.78 -8.17 -22.05
N ASP A 283 -2.88 -8.68 -23.28
CA ASP A 283 -4.15 -8.87 -23.99
C ASP A 283 -4.49 -10.38 -24.10
N SER A 284 -4.38 -11.12 -22.98
CA SER A 284 -4.58 -12.59 -22.94
C SER A 284 -6.02 -12.97 -22.56
N ARG A 285 -6.51 -14.13 -23.01
CA ARG A 285 -7.84 -14.66 -22.58
C ARG A 285 -7.77 -15.59 -21.36
N SER A 286 -6.58 -16.09 -21.01
CA SER A 286 -6.36 -16.99 -19.87
C SER A 286 -5.15 -16.48 -19.09
N ILE A 287 -5.38 -15.96 -17.89
CA ILE A 287 -4.32 -15.56 -16.95
C ILE A 287 -4.52 -16.40 -15.69
N ASP A 288 -3.61 -17.32 -15.43
CA ASP A 288 -3.65 -18.23 -14.26
C ASP A 288 -2.98 -17.59 -13.02
N HIS A 289 -3.24 -16.30 -12.76
CA HIS A 289 -2.77 -15.45 -11.64
C HIS A 289 -1.60 -14.49 -11.94
N LEU A 290 -1.63 -13.32 -11.29
CA LEU A 290 -0.69 -12.20 -11.47
C LEU A 290 0.25 -11.95 -10.27
N GLU A 291 0.57 -12.98 -9.48
CA GLU A 291 1.44 -12.81 -8.29
C GLU A 291 2.83 -12.24 -8.61
N MET A 292 3.36 -12.56 -9.79
CA MET A 292 4.66 -12.10 -10.26
C MET A 292 4.76 -10.57 -10.35
N LEU A 293 3.64 -9.85 -10.53
CA LEU A 293 3.64 -8.39 -10.59
C LEU A 293 4.21 -7.76 -9.32
N SER A 294 4.11 -8.43 -8.17
CA SER A 294 4.67 -7.95 -6.89
C SER A 294 6.19 -7.67 -6.94
N THR A 295 6.91 -8.27 -7.88
CA THR A 295 8.34 -8.06 -8.10
C THR A 295 8.67 -6.82 -8.94
N LEU A 296 7.69 -6.28 -9.67
CA LEU A 296 7.85 -5.20 -10.65
C LEU A 296 7.72 -3.82 -9.99
N ALA A 297 8.66 -3.49 -9.11
CA ALA A 297 8.63 -2.27 -8.32
C ALA A 297 8.68 -0.96 -9.14
N GLN A 298 9.14 -1.02 -10.40
CA GLN A 298 9.24 0.13 -11.31
C GLN A 298 8.04 0.29 -12.25
N LEU A 299 7.03 -0.58 -12.16
CA LEU A 299 5.91 -0.57 -13.09
C LEU A 299 5.03 0.67 -12.87
N LYS A 300 4.92 1.50 -13.91
CA LYS A 300 4.13 2.74 -13.92
C LYS A 300 2.81 2.57 -14.67
N GLU A 301 2.81 1.76 -15.72
CA GLU A 301 1.66 1.55 -16.58
C GLU A 301 1.38 0.05 -16.73
N LEU A 302 0.17 -0.37 -16.34
CA LEU A 302 -0.31 -1.73 -16.49
C LEU A 302 -1.60 -1.74 -17.30
N THR A 303 -1.59 -2.50 -18.39
CA THR A 303 -2.78 -2.76 -19.21
C THR A 303 -3.06 -4.24 -19.21
N VAL A 304 -4.24 -4.62 -18.75
CA VAL A 304 -4.79 -5.97 -18.88
C VAL A 304 -6.15 -5.84 -19.58
N ARG A 305 -6.36 -6.56 -20.68
CA ARG A 305 -7.65 -6.54 -21.39
C ARG A 305 -8.18 -7.92 -21.69
N ASN A 306 -9.50 -8.04 -21.59
CA ASN A 306 -10.25 -9.24 -21.96
C ASN A 306 -9.79 -10.52 -21.23
N SER A 307 -9.22 -10.37 -20.03
CA SER A 307 -8.73 -11.46 -19.18
C SER A 307 -9.51 -11.46 -17.86
N PRO A 308 -10.14 -12.57 -17.45
CA PRO A 308 -10.80 -12.62 -16.15
C PRO A 308 -9.76 -12.42 -15.04
N LEU A 309 -9.99 -11.44 -14.17
CA LEU A 309 -9.13 -11.18 -13.01
C LEU A 309 -9.83 -11.55 -11.72
N SER A 310 -9.08 -12.14 -10.80
CA SER A 310 -9.54 -12.47 -9.46
C SER A 310 -9.31 -11.32 -8.47
N ALA A 311 -9.96 -11.38 -7.30
CA ALA A 311 -9.74 -10.38 -6.25
C ALA A 311 -8.29 -10.39 -5.71
N THR A 312 -7.62 -11.54 -5.75
CA THR A 312 -6.20 -11.65 -5.36
C THR A 312 -5.30 -10.94 -6.37
N ASP A 313 -5.59 -11.03 -7.67
CA ASP A 313 -4.83 -10.30 -8.69
C ASP A 313 -4.96 -8.79 -8.51
N LEU A 314 -6.17 -8.29 -8.24
CA LEU A 314 -6.39 -6.88 -7.94
C LEU A 314 -5.64 -6.42 -6.68
N ALA A 315 -5.56 -7.26 -5.66
CA ALA A 315 -4.83 -6.94 -4.43
C ALA A 315 -3.32 -6.84 -4.67
N VAL A 316 -2.76 -7.64 -5.60
CA VAL A 316 -1.36 -7.50 -6.02
C VAL A 316 -1.16 -6.20 -6.79
N ILE A 317 -2.03 -5.92 -7.77
CA ILE A 317 -1.97 -4.70 -8.58
C ILE A 317 -2.06 -3.45 -7.71
N ALA A 318 -2.95 -3.43 -6.73
CA ALA A 318 -3.17 -2.27 -5.86
C ALA A 318 -1.94 -1.92 -4.99
N LYS A 319 -1.05 -2.88 -4.75
CA LYS A 319 0.18 -2.70 -3.95
C LYS A 319 1.39 -2.26 -4.76
N LEU A 320 1.26 -2.13 -6.08
CA LEU A 320 2.37 -1.71 -6.93
C LEU A 320 2.78 -0.27 -6.60
N PRO A 321 4.04 -0.04 -6.19
CA PRO A 321 4.42 1.20 -5.50
C PRO A 321 4.54 2.41 -6.43
N MET A 322 4.65 2.21 -7.76
CA MET A 322 4.84 3.28 -8.75
C MET A 322 3.73 3.30 -9.81
N LEU A 323 2.66 2.51 -9.65
CA LEU A 323 1.61 2.40 -10.65
C LEU A 323 0.77 3.69 -10.72
N GLU A 324 0.78 4.33 -11.88
CA GLU A 324 0.08 5.60 -12.15
C GLU A 324 -1.06 5.42 -13.14
N LYS A 325 -0.93 4.48 -14.09
CA LYS A 325 -1.96 4.20 -15.10
C LYS A 325 -2.34 2.73 -15.10
N LEU A 326 -3.63 2.48 -14.98
CA LEU A 326 -4.17 1.13 -14.93
C LEU A 326 -5.35 0.99 -15.90
N THR A 327 -5.25 0.02 -16.81
CA THR A 327 -6.36 -0.39 -17.68
C THR A 327 -6.71 -1.83 -17.38
N LEU A 328 -7.96 -2.08 -17.01
CA LEU A 328 -8.54 -3.40 -16.71
C LEU A 328 -9.86 -3.61 -17.49
N SER A 329 -9.86 -3.22 -18.77
CA SER A 329 -11.04 -3.29 -19.63
C SER A 329 -11.42 -4.73 -19.94
N GLY A 330 -12.70 -5.10 -19.79
CA GLY A 330 -13.16 -6.44 -20.18
C GLY A 330 -12.67 -7.57 -19.27
N CYS A 331 -12.27 -7.25 -18.03
CA CYS A 331 -11.66 -8.21 -17.11
C CYS A 331 -12.66 -8.99 -16.23
N SER A 332 -13.95 -8.97 -16.60
CA SER A 332 -15.05 -9.61 -15.87
C SER A 332 -15.18 -9.19 -14.39
N LEU A 333 -14.76 -7.97 -14.06
CA LEU A 333 -14.75 -7.46 -12.70
C LEU A 333 -16.15 -7.09 -12.23
N SER A 334 -16.52 -7.51 -11.02
CA SER A 334 -17.74 -7.04 -10.34
C SER A 334 -17.46 -6.44 -8.98
N ASN A 335 -16.35 -6.86 -8.34
CA ASN A 335 -15.87 -6.35 -7.07
C ASN A 335 -14.48 -5.74 -7.27
N ILE A 336 -14.36 -4.44 -6.99
CA ILE A 336 -13.11 -3.68 -7.11
C ILE A 336 -12.57 -3.20 -5.75
N THR A 337 -13.10 -3.72 -4.64
CA THR A 337 -12.65 -3.35 -3.29
C THR A 337 -11.14 -3.40 -3.09
N PRO A 338 -10.39 -4.41 -3.61
CA PRO A 338 -8.93 -4.43 -3.45
C PRO A 338 -8.22 -3.21 -4.04
N LEU A 339 -8.81 -2.51 -5.01
CA LEU A 339 -8.21 -1.32 -5.62
C LEU A 339 -8.22 -0.10 -4.70
N SER A 340 -8.89 -0.12 -3.54
CA SER A 340 -8.91 1.04 -2.62
C SER A 340 -7.52 1.43 -2.08
N GLU A 341 -6.54 0.52 -2.13
CA GLU A 341 -5.16 0.79 -1.72
C GLU A 341 -4.33 1.50 -2.82
N ALA A 342 -4.82 1.53 -4.07
CA ALA A 342 -4.11 2.06 -5.24
C ALA A 342 -4.16 3.60 -5.34
N SER A 343 -3.75 4.29 -4.28
CA SER A 343 -3.88 5.75 -4.10
C SER A 343 -3.05 6.62 -5.06
N LYS A 344 -2.08 6.03 -5.77
CA LYS A 344 -1.19 6.74 -6.72
C LYS A 344 -1.73 6.84 -8.14
N LEU A 345 -2.82 6.15 -8.44
CA LEU A 345 -3.40 6.14 -9.78
C LEU A 345 -3.89 7.53 -10.18
N THR A 346 -3.51 7.93 -11.40
CA THR A 346 -3.96 9.17 -12.06
C THR A 346 -4.88 8.88 -13.23
N TYR A 347 -4.77 7.69 -13.82
CA TYR A 347 -5.60 7.17 -14.90
C TYR A 347 -6.10 5.76 -14.56
N LEU A 348 -7.41 5.55 -14.67
CA LEU A 348 -8.04 4.26 -14.44
C LEU A 348 -9.10 3.97 -15.51
N ASP A 349 -8.93 2.87 -16.23
CA ASP A 349 -9.93 2.33 -17.15
C ASP A 349 -10.46 1.00 -16.61
N LEU A 350 -11.73 1.00 -16.22
CA LEU A 350 -12.50 -0.15 -15.74
C LEU A 350 -13.66 -0.47 -16.70
N SER A 351 -13.56 -0.06 -17.96
CA SER A 351 -14.62 -0.24 -18.95
C SER A 351 -14.95 -1.70 -19.24
N ARG A 352 -16.16 -1.97 -19.73
CA ARG A 352 -16.61 -3.30 -20.18
C ARG A 352 -16.52 -4.38 -19.08
N ASN A 353 -16.85 -4.02 -17.85
CA ASN A 353 -16.91 -4.93 -16.72
C ASN A 353 -18.37 -5.08 -16.22
N ALA A 354 -18.56 -5.70 -15.06
CA ALA A 354 -19.86 -5.88 -14.41
C ALA A 354 -19.93 -5.12 -13.07
N ILE A 355 -19.28 -3.96 -12.99
CA ILE A 355 -19.16 -3.18 -11.74
C ILE A 355 -20.46 -2.43 -11.49
N ALA A 356 -21.00 -2.60 -10.28
CA ALA A 356 -22.19 -1.86 -9.81
C ALA A 356 -21.88 -0.93 -8.64
N ASP A 357 -20.86 -1.25 -7.84
CA ASP A 357 -20.41 -0.46 -6.70
C ASP A 357 -19.01 0.13 -6.97
N VAL A 358 -18.94 1.46 -6.94
CA VAL A 358 -17.71 2.25 -7.13
C VAL A 358 -17.25 2.92 -5.83
N SER A 359 -17.82 2.54 -4.67
CA SER A 359 -17.37 3.01 -3.36
C SER A 359 -15.85 2.89 -3.11
N PRO A 360 -15.14 1.85 -3.59
CA PRO A 360 -13.69 1.73 -3.39
C PRO A 360 -12.88 2.83 -4.10
N LEU A 361 -13.43 3.47 -5.13
CA LEU A 361 -12.73 4.53 -5.87
C LEU A 361 -12.66 5.84 -5.08
N SER A 362 -13.47 6.02 -4.04
CA SER A 362 -13.51 7.26 -3.25
C SER A 362 -12.19 7.62 -2.55
N PHE A 363 -11.26 6.67 -2.43
CA PHE A 363 -9.93 6.86 -1.84
C PHE A 363 -8.85 7.28 -2.87
N MET A 364 -9.19 7.34 -4.16
CA MET A 364 -8.23 7.64 -5.24
C MET A 364 -8.14 9.14 -5.51
N GLU A 365 -7.66 9.91 -4.53
CA GLU A 365 -7.64 11.38 -4.56
C GLU A 365 -6.86 11.98 -5.75
N ASN A 366 -5.89 11.25 -6.30
CA ASN A 366 -5.05 11.70 -7.42
C ASN A 366 -5.66 11.41 -8.81
N LEU A 367 -6.83 10.78 -8.86
CA LEU A 367 -7.40 10.33 -10.13
C LEU A 367 -7.89 11.50 -10.98
N THR A 368 -7.38 11.60 -12.21
CA THR A 368 -7.70 12.67 -13.16
C THR A 368 -8.56 12.18 -14.31
N THR A 369 -8.40 10.91 -14.70
CA THR A 369 -9.15 10.29 -15.80
C THR A 369 -9.71 8.95 -15.36
N LEU A 370 -11.01 8.77 -15.54
CA LEU A 370 -11.74 7.56 -15.17
C LEU A 370 -12.66 7.12 -16.30
N ASP A 371 -12.47 5.90 -16.80
CA ASP A 371 -13.40 5.23 -17.72
C ASP A 371 -14.13 4.11 -16.99
N LEU A 372 -15.45 4.23 -16.89
CA LEU A 372 -16.39 3.29 -16.31
C LEU A 372 -17.46 2.89 -17.35
N ASN A 373 -17.19 3.08 -18.64
CA ASN A 373 -18.16 2.76 -19.68
C ASN A 373 -18.53 1.27 -19.67
N ASN A 374 -19.74 0.95 -20.09
CA ASN A 374 -20.21 -0.44 -20.25
C ASN A 374 -20.06 -1.27 -18.96
N ASN A 375 -20.69 -0.78 -17.89
CA ASN A 375 -20.76 -1.42 -16.57
C ASN A 375 -22.23 -1.52 -16.11
N ALA A 376 -22.46 -1.83 -14.83
CA ALA A 376 -23.79 -1.95 -14.23
C ALA A 376 -24.09 -0.82 -13.22
N LEU A 377 -23.55 0.38 -13.45
CA LEU A 377 -23.68 1.50 -12.51
C LEU A 377 -25.10 2.07 -12.51
N SER A 378 -25.60 2.37 -11.30
CA SER A 378 -26.90 3.01 -11.07
C SER A 378 -26.80 4.29 -10.23
N ASN A 379 -25.66 4.55 -9.60
CA ASN A 379 -25.39 5.76 -8.83
C ASN A 379 -23.90 6.11 -8.90
N LEU A 380 -23.56 7.38 -8.65
CA LEU A 380 -22.19 7.92 -8.73
C LEU A 380 -21.74 8.59 -7.41
N ASN A 381 -22.40 8.28 -6.29
CA ASN A 381 -22.16 9.00 -5.03
C ASN A 381 -20.70 8.97 -4.58
N ALA A 382 -20.03 7.83 -4.77
CA ALA A 382 -18.62 7.66 -4.41
C ALA A 382 -17.66 8.57 -5.21
N LEU A 383 -18.03 8.95 -6.44
CA LEU A 383 -17.18 9.78 -7.30
C LEU A 383 -17.16 11.26 -6.86
N SER A 384 -18.09 11.67 -5.99
CA SER A 384 -18.13 13.03 -5.45
C SER A 384 -16.89 13.40 -4.61
N ALA A 385 -16.14 12.40 -4.13
CA ALA A 385 -14.89 12.60 -3.40
C ALA A 385 -13.67 12.88 -4.31
N LEU A 386 -13.80 12.69 -5.63
CA LEU A 386 -12.68 12.80 -6.57
C LEU A 386 -12.48 14.27 -7.02
N GLU A 387 -11.82 15.06 -6.19
CA GLU A 387 -11.63 16.51 -6.41
C GLU A 387 -10.79 16.84 -7.66
N ASN A 388 -9.85 15.96 -8.02
CA ASN A 388 -8.95 16.13 -9.17
C ASN A 388 -9.46 15.50 -10.47
N LEU A 389 -10.67 14.93 -10.48
CA LEU A 389 -11.21 14.26 -11.66
C LEU A 389 -11.52 15.27 -12.77
N GLU A 390 -10.84 15.12 -13.91
CA GLU A 390 -10.96 16.01 -15.06
C GLU A 390 -11.80 15.39 -16.17
N VAL A 391 -11.67 14.08 -16.41
CA VAL A 391 -12.35 13.36 -17.49
C VAL A 391 -13.03 12.11 -16.95
N LEU A 392 -14.32 11.99 -17.21
CA LEU A 392 -15.13 10.84 -16.80
C LEU A 392 -15.97 10.31 -17.95
N ASP A 393 -15.86 9.00 -18.21
CA ASP A 393 -16.80 8.27 -19.05
C ASP A 393 -17.61 7.27 -18.21
N VAL A 394 -18.94 7.41 -18.23
CA VAL A 394 -19.92 6.52 -17.59
C VAL A 394 -20.96 6.04 -18.59
N SER A 395 -20.63 6.03 -19.88
CA SER A 395 -21.54 5.64 -20.95
C SER A 395 -21.95 4.17 -20.84
N PHE A 396 -23.11 3.80 -21.41
CA PHE A 396 -23.61 2.43 -21.38
C PHE A 396 -23.73 1.85 -19.96
N ASN A 397 -24.36 2.60 -19.06
CA ASN A 397 -24.71 2.18 -17.72
C ASN A 397 -26.25 2.30 -17.53
N SER A 398 -26.73 2.25 -16.29
CA SER A 398 -28.15 2.43 -15.95
C SER A 398 -28.38 3.66 -15.05
N LEU A 399 -27.64 4.73 -15.29
CA LEU A 399 -27.72 5.95 -14.49
C LEU A 399 -28.98 6.74 -14.80
N THR A 400 -29.69 7.17 -13.76
CA THR A 400 -30.85 8.07 -13.87
C THR A 400 -30.51 9.53 -13.54
N SER A 401 -29.38 9.77 -12.87
CA SER A 401 -28.88 11.09 -12.52
C SER A 401 -27.36 11.12 -12.45
N ILE A 402 -26.81 12.30 -12.77
CA ILE A 402 -25.39 12.65 -12.63
C ILE A 402 -25.17 13.75 -11.58
N ALA A 403 -26.20 14.06 -10.77
CA ALA A 403 -26.14 15.06 -9.71
C ALA A 403 -24.95 14.92 -8.73
N PRO A 404 -24.49 13.70 -8.36
CA PRO A 404 -23.34 13.56 -7.48
C PRO A 404 -22.04 14.17 -8.01
N LEU A 405 -21.91 14.31 -9.34
CA LEU A 405 -20.73 14.92 -9.98
C LEU A 405 -20.72 16.46 -9.88
N SER A 406 -21.84 17.07 -9.45
CA SER A 406 -21.96 18.53 -9.38
C SER A 406 -20.97 19.20 -8.43
N VAL A 407 -20.40 18.43 -7.50
CA VAL A 407 -19.41 18.92 -6.54
C VAL A 407 -17.96 18.73 -7.00
N CYS A 408 -17.71 18.03 -8.11
CA CYS A 408 -16.37 17.82 -8.64
C CYS A 408 -15.86 19.12 -9.30
N PRO A 409 -14.88 19.83 -8.70
CA PRO A 409 -14.53 21.19 -9.12
C PRO A 409 -13.69 21.25 -10.40
N SER A 410 -13.07 20.12 -10.78
CA SER A 410 -12.08 20.02 -11.86
C SER A 410 -12.60 19.34 -13.12
N LEU A 411 -13.88 18.95 -13.18
CA LEU A 411 -14.42 18.14 -14.27
C LEU A 411 -14.54 18.95 -15.57
N LYS A 412 -13.66 18.63 -16.53
CA LYS A 412 -13.55 19.29 -17.85
C LYS A 412 -14.27 18.52 -18.95
N GLY A 413 -14.38 17.20 -18.83
CA GLY A 413 -15.01 16.33 -19.82
C GLY A 413 -15.91 15.29 -19.16
N LEU A 414 -17.18 15.25 -19.57
CA LEU A 414 -18.14 14.24 -19.11
C LEU A 414 -18.81 13.55 -20.29
N ILE A 415 -18.65 12.23 -20.34
CA ILE A 415 -19.27 11.34 -21.32
C ILE A 415 -20.23 10.41 -20.58
N ALA A 416 -21.53 10.54 -20.82
CA ALA A 416 -22.59 9.79 -20.13
C ALA A 416 -23.65 9.28 -21.11
N ASN A 417 -23.21 8.88 -22.31
CA ASN A 417 -24.10 8.45 -23.38
C ASN A 417 -24.79 7.11 -23.04
N ASN A 418 -25.96 6.82 -23.62
CA ASN A 418 -26.65 5.55 -23.42
C ASN A 418 -26.90 5.23 -21.94
N ASN A 419 -27.62 6.13 -21.27
CA ASN A 419 -28.07 5.99 -19.88
C ASN A 419 -29.58 6.33 -19.82
N GLN A 420 -30.12 6.57 -18.61
CA GLN A 420 -31.52 6.94 -18.38
C GLN A 420 -31.65 8.32 -17.72
N ILE A 421 -30.66 9.19 -17.94
CA ILE A 421 -30.54 10.51 -17.31
C ILE A 421 -31.65 11.42 -17.84
N SER A 422 -32.38 12.06 -16.93
CA SER A 422 -33.51 12.94 -17.26
C SER A 422 -33.24 14.42 -17.00
N GLU A 423 -32.18 14.75 -16.26
CA GLU A 423 -31.82 16.10 -15.86
C GLU A 423 -30.31 16.35 -15.92
N ILE A 424 -29.93 17.59 -16.23
CA ILE A 424 -28.56 18.09 -16.12
C ILE A 424 -28.51 18.92 -14.83
N PRO A 425 -27.73 18.55 -13.80
CA PRO A 425 -27.58 19.36 -12.60
C PRO A 425 -26.80 20.64 -12.93
N VAL A 426 -26.76 21.60 -12.00
CA VAL A 426 -25.83 22.73 -12.06
C VAL A 426 -24.59 22.38 -11.24
N PHE A 427 -23.43 22.37 -11.88
CA PHE A 427 -22.16 22.10 -11.19
C PHE A 427 -21.72 23.31 -10.36
N GLN A 428 -20.95 23.09 -9.29
CA GLN A 428 -20.37 24.15 -8.47
C GLN A 428 -19.45 25.06 -9.30
N ASN A 429 -18.72 24.49 -10.26
CA ASN A 429 -17.86 25.21 -11.17
C ASN A 429 -18.22 24.90 -12.63
N PRO A 430 -19.32 25.45 -13.17
CA PRO A 430 -19.78 25.11 -14.53
C PRO A 430 -18.86 25.67 -15.62
N SER A 431 -17.95 26.59 -15.27
CA SER A 431 -17.05 27.26 -16.21
C SER A 431 -15.81 26.44 -16.57
N VAL A 432 -15.58 25.26 -15.96
CA VAL A 432 -14.48 24.38 -16.35
C VAL A 432 -14.88 23.30 -17.35
N LEU A 433 -16.19 23.00 -17.45
CA LEU A 433 -16.68 21.95 -18.34
C LEU A 433 -16.56 22.39 -19.80
N SER A 434 -15.77 21.64 -20.56
CA SER A 434 -15.43 21.92 -21.96
C SER A 434 -16.11 20.97 -22.95
N ILE A 435 -16.34 19.73 -22.53
CA ILE A 435 -16.97 18.68 -23.34
C ILE A 435 -18.07 18.01 -22.51
N LEU A 436 -19.28 17.96 -23.07
CA LEU A 436 -20.41 17.27 -22.47
C LEU A 436 -21.12 16.41 -23.53
N THR A 437 -21.15 15.11 -23.33
CA THR A 437 -21.91 14.19 -24.18
C THR A 437 -22.88 13.37 -23.34
N ILE A 438 -24.18 13.60 -23.50
CA ILE A 438 -25.28 12.90 -22.83
C ILE A 438 -26.28 12.46 -23.91
N SER A 439 -25.79 11.83 -24.97
CA SER A 439 -26.64 11.32 -26.05
C SER A 439 -27.35 10.03 -25.62
N ASN A 440 -28.48 9.72 -26.26
CA ASN A 440 -29.26 8.51 -25.98
C ASN A 440 -29.65 8.42 -24.49
N ASN A 441 -30.46 9.40 -24.05
CA ASN A 441 -30.90 9.57 -22.67
C ASN A 441 -32.37 10.08 -22.66
N ASN A 442 -32.86 10.49 -21.49
CA ASN A 442 -34.25 10.91 -21.27
C ASN A 442 -34.38 12.43 -21.02
N LEU A 443 -33.44 13.25 -21.51
CA LEU A 443 -33.45 14.69 -21.28
C LEU A 443 -34.64 15.36 -21.97
N THR A 444 -35.33 16.23 -21.24
CA THR A 444 -36.43 17.05 -21.77
C THR A 444 -36.18 18.56 -21.61
N ASN A 445 -35.46 18.94 -20.55
CA ASN A 445 -35.07 20.31 -20.23
C ASN A 445 -33.55 20.43 -20.24
N VAL A 446 -33.05 21.48 -20.88
CA VAL A 446 -31.62 21.81 -20.95
C VAL A 446 -31.32 23.24 -20.50
N GLU A 447 -32.23 23.88 -19.75
CA GLU A 447 -32.01 25.21 -19.15
C GLU A 447 -30.67 25.34 -18.41
N PRO A 448 -30.24 24.34 -17.61
CA PRO A 448 -28.95 24.39 -16.90
C PRO A 448 -27.74 24.53 -17.83
N LEU A 449 -27.85 24.15 -19.11
CA LEU A 449 -26.76 24.31 -20.08
C LEU A 449 -26.31 25.77 -20.20
N SER A 450 -27.19 26.75 -19.91
CA SER A 450 -26.86 28.17 -19.98
C SER A 450 -25.69 28.60 -19.09
N GLN A 451 -25.37 27.82 -18.05
CA GLN A 451 -24.30 28.11 -17.10
C GLN A 451 -22.92 27.63 -17.59
N TYR A 452 -22.87 26.68 -18.52
CA TYR A 452 -21.64 26.01 -18.95
C TYR A 452 -20.96 26.75 -20.12
N THR A 453 -20.66 28.03 -19.91
CA THR A 453 -20.22 28.97 -20.97
C THR A 453 -18.88 28.62 -21.63
N SER A 454 -18.09 27.72 -21.04
CA SER A 454 -16.82 27.21 -21.57
C SER A 454 -16.96 25.97 -22.45
N LEU A 455 -18.18 25.45 -22.65
CA LEU A 455 -18.40 24.31 -23.52
C LEU A 455 -17.94 24.61 -24.95
N THR A 456 -17.17 23.69 -25.51
CA THR A 456 -16.68 23.69 -26.89
C THR A 456 -17.32 22.58 -27.71
N GLY A 457 -17.63 21.44 -27.07
CA GLY A 457 -18.33 20.31 -27.67
C GLY A 457 -19.54 19.89 -26.83
N LEU A 458 -20.71 19.81 -27.46
CA LEU A 458 -21.95 19.36 -26.83
C LEU A 458 -22.63 18.30 -27.69
N ASN A 459 -22.89 17.13 -27.13
CA ASN A 459 -23.75 16.12 -27.74
C ASN A 459 -24.91 15.77 -26.81
N ILE A 460 -26.12 16.11 -27.24
CA ILE A 460 -27.41 15.84 -26.57
C ILE A 460 -28.38 15.14 -27.54
N ALA A 461 -27.83 14.43 -28.54
CA ALA A 461 -28.60 13.69 -29.52
C ALA A 461 -29.43 12.56 -28.89
N TYR A 462 -30.47 12.10 -29.59
CA TYR A 462 -31.34 11.01 -29.12
C TYR A 462 -31.89 11.25 -27.70
N ASN A 463 -32.54 12.40 -27.52
CA ASN A 463 -33.24 12.77 -26.29
C ASN A 463 -34.68 13.22 -26.61
N GLN A 464 -35.35 13.87 -25.67
CA GLN A 464 -36.75 14.32 -25.80
C GLN A 464 -36.87 15.85 -25.70
N ILE A 465 -35.80 16.57 -26.10
CA ILE A 465 -35.65 18.00 -25.92
C ILE A 465 -36.51 18.76 -26.94
N LYS A 466 -37.21 19.80 -26.48
CA LYS A 466 -38.06 20.67 -27.31
C LYS A 466 -37.51 22.09 -27.46
N ASP A 467 -36.86 22.58 -26.41
CA ASP A 467 -36.35 23.92 -26.32
C ASP A 467 -34.84 23.88 -26.10
N ILE A 468 -34.10 24.49 -27.03
CA ILE A 468 -32.65 24.63 -27.00
C ILE A 468 -32.24 26.11 -26.92
N THR A 469 -33.14 27.01 -26.51
CA THR A 469 -32.81 28.41 -26.26
C THR A 469 -31.61 28.65 -25.32
N PRO A 470 -31.34 27.82 -24.30
CA PRO A 470 -30.18 27.99 -23.43
C PRO A 470 -28.84 27.96 -24.16
N LEU A 471 -28.75 27.26 -25.30
CA LEU A 471 -27.52 27.11 -26.09
C LEU A 471 -27.04 28.44 -26.68
N ALA A 472 -27.90 29.46 -26.78
CA ALA A 472 -27.52 30.79 -27.27
C ALA A 472 -26.43 31.47 -26.41
N SER A 473 -26.36 31.11 -25.13
CA SER A 473 -25.39 31.64 -24.18
C SER A 473 -23.98 31.05 -24.33
N LEU A 474 -23.85 29.92 -25.03
CA LEU A 474 -22.61 29.15 -25.17
C LEU A 474 -21.72 29.71 -26.28
N LYS A 475 -21.08 30.85 -26.00
CA LYS A 475 -20.31 31.59 -27.01
C LYS A 475 -19.07 30.83 -27.52
N GLN A 476 -18.50 29.95 -26.70
CA GLN A 476 -17.32 29.13 -27.03
C GLN A 476 -17.68 27.80 -27.72
N LEU A 477 -18.97 27.51 -27.94
CA LEU A 477 -19.41 26.25 -28.50
C LEU A 477 -18.96 26.16 -29.97
N VAL A 478 -18.14 25.16 -30.28
CA VAL A 478 -17.58 24.90 -31.62
C VAL A 478 -18.44 23.89 -32.36
N SER A 479 -18.88 22.85 -31.67
CA SER A 479 -19.68 21.76 -32.25
C SER A 479 -20.86 21.42 -31.36
N VAL A 480 -22.04 21.31 -31.96
CA VAL A 480 -23.24 20.83 -31.29
C VAL A 480 -23.97 19.77 -32.11
N ASP A 481 -24.34 18.70 -31.42
CA ASP A 481 -25.25 17.68 -31.93
C ASP A 481 -26.47 17.58 -31.00
N PHE A 482 -27.63 17.94 -31.52
CA PHE A 482 -28.94 17.77 -30.88
C PHE A 482 -29.89 16.99 -31.79
N SER A 483 -29.35 16.15 -32.68
CA SER A 483 -30.13 15.31 -33.58
C SER A 483 -31.06 14.36 -32.82
N HIS A 484 -32.10 13.86 -33.49
CA HIS A 484 -33.10 12.96 -32.89
C HIS A 484 -33.73 13.49 -31.60
N ASN A 485 -34.28 14.70 -31.68
CA ASN A 485 -35.00 15.37 -30.59
C ASN A 485 -36.38 15.85 -31.09
N GLN A 486 -37.02 16.76 -30.36
CA GLN A 486 -38.32 17.33 -30.68
C GLN A 486 -38.26 18.86 -30.85
N VAL A 487 -37.09 19.40 -31.20
CA VAL A 487 -36.83 20.84 -31.31
C VAL A 487 -37.65 21.44 -32.45
N THR A 488 -38.33 22.55 -32.19
CA THR A 488 -39.20 23.23 -33.17
C THR A 488 -38.61 24.52 -33.72
N ALA A 489 -37.71 25.16 -32.97
CA ALA A 489 -37.08 26.42 -33.32
C ALA A 489 -35.64 26.48 -32.83
N LEU A 490 -34.78 27.10 -33.61
CA LEU A 490 -33.39 27.40 -33.24
C LEU A 490 -33.33 28.72 -32.44
N PRO A 491 -32.46 28.85 -31.44
CA PRO A 491 -32.17 30.14 -30.83
C PRO A 491 -31.48 31.09 -31.79
N THR A 492 -31.52 32.39 -31.47
CA THR A 492 -30.63 33.36 -32.11
C THR A 492 -29.30 33.38 -31.39
N TRP A 493 -28.23 32.96 -32.08
CA TRP A 493 -26.86 33.07 -31.57
C TRP A 493 -26.28 34.46 -31.86
N ASP A 494 -25.35 34.89 -31.02
CA ASP A 494 -24.53 36.06 -31.30
C ASP A 494 -23.65 35.80 -32.53
N LYS A 495 -23.44 36.81 -33.38
CA LYS A 495 -22.58 36.68 -34.57
C LYS A 495 -21.13 36.31 -34.25
N SER A 496 -20.68 36.62 -33.03
CA SER A 496 -19.37 36.27 -32.48
C SER A 496 -19.29 34.83 -31.93
N SER A 497 -20.38 34.06 -31.97
CA SER A 497 -20.39 32.66 -31.56
C SER A 497 -19.37 31.85 -32.37
N MET A 498 -18.59 31.01 -31.68
CA MET A 498 -17.56 30.14 -32.26
C MET A 498 -18.12 28.90 -32.95
N LEU A 499 -19.44 28.83 -33.17
CA LEU A 499 -20.11 27.64 -33.72
C LEU A 499 -19.65 27.37 -35.15
N VAL A 500 -19.03 26.20 -35.36
CA VAL A 500 -18.52 25.73 -36.64
C VAL A 500 -19.42 24.65 -37.22
N VAL A 501 -19.83 23.68 -36.38
CA VAL A 501 -20.61 22.51 -36.80
C VAL A 501 -21.90 22.43 -35.98
N LEU A 502 -23.02 22.30 -36.68
CA LEU A 502 -24.33 22.06 -36.08
C LEU A 502 -25.01 20.86 -36.73
N ASP A 503 -25.36 19.86 -35.93
CA ASP A 503 -26.28 18.79 -36.31
C ASP A 503 -27.57 18.87 -35.51
N GLY A 504 -28.67 19.08 -36.22
CA GLY A 504 -30.03 19.11 -35.70
C GLY A 504 -30.96 18.19 -36.46
N SER A 505 -30.42 17.12 -37.05
CA SER A 505 -31.20 16.17 -37.87
C SER A 505 -32.31 15.49 -37.07
N TYR A 506 -33.36 15.02 -37.74
CA TYR A 506 -34.51 14.36 -37.11
C TYR A 506 -35.13 15.19 -35.97
N ASN A 507 -35.55 16.41 -36.30
CA ASN A 507 -36.23 17.33 -35.40
C ASN A 507 -37.52 17.88 -36.06
N LYS A 508 -38.05 18.99 -35.55
CA LYS A 508 -39.27 19.66 -36.07
C LYS A 508 -38.99 21.12 -36.44
N ILE A 509 -37.74 21.45 -36.77
CA ILE A 509 -37.30 22.83 -37.07
C ILE A 509 -37.93 23.29 -38.38
N SER A 510 -38.44 24.53 -38.39
CA SER A 510 -39.12 25.11 -39.55
C SER A 510 -38.33 26.21 -40.26
N SER A 511 -37.29 26.77 -39.63
CA SER A 511 -36.58 27.94 -40.12
C SER A 511 -35.12 27.95 -39.66
N VAL A 512 -34.23 28.28 -40.59
CA VAL A 512 -32.79 28.48 -40.33
C VAL A 512 -32.40 29.95 -40.20
N LYS A 513 -33.37 30.89 -40.24
CA LYS A 513 -33.11 32.34 -40.06
C LYS A 513 -32.26 32.69 -38.84
N PRO A 514 -32.39 32.02 -37.68
CA PRO A 514 -31.57 32.33 -36.51
C PRO A 514 -30.06 32.06 -36.69
N LEU A 515 -29.66 31.29 -37.71
CA LEU A 515 -28.26 31.03 -38.05
C LEU A 515 -27.62 32.11 -38.93
N ARG A 516 -28.39 33.12 -39.36
CA ARG A 516 -27.95 34.12 -40.34
C ARG A 516 -26.72 34.90 -39.86
N GLY A 517 -25.65 34.87 -40.64
CA GLY A 517 -24.47 35.70 -40.42
C GLY A 517 -23.61 35.27 -39.24
N LEU A 518 -23.63 33.98 -38.89
CA LEU A 518 -22.64 33.40 -37.98
C LEU A 518 -21.30 33.30 -38.68
N MET A 519 -20.27 33.94 -38.09
CA MET A 519 -18.98 34.15 -38.76
C MET A 519 -18.18 32.87 -38.96
N PHE A 520 -18.32 31.89 -38.06
CA PHE A 520 -17.53 30.67 -38.06
C PHE A 520 -18.29 29.42 -38.55
N LEU A 521 -19.59 29.54 -38.81
CA LEU A 521 -20.44 28.41 -39.16
C LEU A 521 -20.03 27.84 -40.52
N ASN A 522 -19.60 26.58 -40.52
CA ASN A 522 -19.03 25.92 -41.68
C ASN A 522 -19.89 24.75 -42.18
N LYS A 523 -20.45 23.96 -41.27
CA LYS A 523 -21.25 22.78 -41.58
C LYS A 523 -22.57 22.77 -40.82
N VAL A 524 -23.67 22.59 -41.57
CA VAL A 524 -25.03 22.50 -41.02
C VAL A 524 -25.69 21.22 -41.52
N VAL A 525 -26.06 20.33 -40.60
CA VAL A 525 -26.82 19.10 -40.89
C VAL A 525 -28.20 19.23 -40.24
N LEU A 526 -29.24 19.33 -41.04
CA LEU A 526 -30.63 19.54 -40.61
C LEU A 526 -31.59 18.60 -41.35
N ASP A 527 -31.14 17.37 -41.59
CA ASP A 527 -31.92 16.36 -42.28
C ASP A 527 -33.21 16.04 -41.50
N TYR A 528 -34.26 15.62 -42.21
CA TYR A 528 -35.55 15.21 -41.65
C TYR A 528 -36.15 16.23 -40.67
N ASN A 529 -36.31 17.47 -41.15
CA ASN A 529 -36.94 18.58 -40.44
C ASN A 529 -38.15 19.12 -41.23
N LYS A 530 -38.63 20.33 -40.91
CA LYS A 530 -39.76 21.03 -41.56
C LYS A 530 -39.32 22.32 -42.25
N ILE A 531 -38.07 22.40 -42.68
CA ILE A 531 -37.48 23.61 -43.26
C ILE A 531 -38.03 23.81 -44.68
N THR A 532 -38.31 25.07 -45.02
CA THR A 532 -38.88 25.44 -46.33
C THR A 532 -38.00 26.42 -47.11
N ASN A 533 -37.07 27.10 -46.45
CA ASN A 533 -36.15 28.06 -47.05
C ASN A 533 -34.82 28.04 -46.29
N VAL A 534 -33.72 28.08 -47.03
CA VAL A 534 -32.34 28.04 -46.49
C VAL A 534 -31.49 29.26 -46.81
N ASP A 535 -32.07 30.27 -47.47
CA ASP A 535 -31.36 31.46 -47.97
C ASP A 535 -30.56 32.20 -46.91
N ALA A 536 -31.01 32.14 -45.66
CA ALA A 536 -30.32 32.78 -44.53
C ALA A 536 -28.91 32.22 -44.28
N LEU A 537 -28.62 31.00 -44.73
CA LEU A 537 -27.29 30.39 -44.62
C LEU A 537 -26.30 30.98 -45.62
N ALA A 538 -26.76 31.60 -46.71
CA ALA A 538 -25.90 32.29 -47.68
C ALA A 538 -25.21 33.53 -47.08
N ASP A 539 -25.74 34.08 -45.98
CA ASP A 539 -25.14 35.21 -45.26
C ASP A 539 -24.00 34.77 -44.32
N CYS A 540 -23.72 33.47 -44.17
CA CYS A 540 -22.64 32.94 -43.34
C CYS A 540 -21.35 32.83 -44.17
N PRO A 541 -20.30 33.60 -43.85
CA PRO A 541 -19.15 33.77 -44.75
C PRO A 541 -18.27 32.52 -44.90
N LEU A 542 -18.27 31.60 -43.93
CA LEU A 542 -17.47 30.37 -43.95
C LEU A 542 -18.29 29.11 -44.23
N MET A 543 -19.56 29.26 -44.64
CA MET A 543 -20.43 28.13 -44.93
C MET A 543 -19.86 27.30 -46.09
N ALA A 544 -19.66 26.01 -45.87
CA ALA A 544 -19.12 25.09 -46.87
C ALA A 544 -20.09 23.94 -47.18
N GLU A 545 -20.78 23.41 -46.16
CA GLU A 545 -21.59 22.20 -46.28
C GLU A 545 -22.95 22.36 -45.60
N VAL A 546 -24.02 22.06 -46.34
CA VAL A 546 -25.40 22.07 -45.84
C VAL A 546 -26.10 20.76 -46.24
N SER A 547 -26.55 19.99 -45.25
CA SER A 547 -27.42 18.82 -45.46
C SER A 547 -28.83 19.11 -44.97
N ILE A 548 -29.82 18.92 -45.84
CA ILE A 548 -31.24 19.21 -45.59
C ILE A 548 -32.15 18.14 -46.20
N TYR A 549 -31.70 16.88 -46.28
CA TYR A 549 -32.52 15.77 -46.76
C TYR A 549 -33.85 15.68 -46.00
N GLY A 550 -34.93 15.24 -46.66
CA GLY A 550 -36.23 15.07 -46.00
C GLY A 550 -36.91 16.35 -45.51
N ASN A 551 -36.48 17.53 -45.98
CA ASN A 551 -37.18 18.82 -45.77
C ASN A 551 -38.09 19.17 -46.96
N SER A 552 -38.73 20.35 -46.93
CA SER A 552 -39.60 20.86 -48.00
C SER A 552 -39.02 22.12 -48.67
N VAL A 553 -37.70 22.11 -48.91
CA VAL A 553 -36.97 23.22 -49.54
C VAL A 553 -37.00 23.07 -51.06
N LYS A 554 -37.62 24.03 -51.75
CA LYS A 554 -37.81 23.97 -53.21
C LYS A 554 -36.67 24.56 -54.03
N ASP A 555 -35.92 25.47 -53.44
CA ASP A 555 -34.88 26.23 -54.12
C ASP A 555 -33.67 26.38 -53.19
N VAL A 556 -32.51 26.01 -53.71
CA VAL A 556 -31.21 26.10 -53.04
C VAL A 556 -30.20 26.90 -53.86
N SER A 557 -30.64 27.53 -54.96
CA SER A 557 -29.78 28.26 -55.91
C SER A 557 -28.88 29.29 -55.22
N LYS A 558 -29.42 30.04 -54.25
CA LYS A 558 -28.64 31.04 -53.48
C LYS A 558 -27.44 30.47 -52.74
N LEU A 559 -27.46 29.19 -52.37
CA LEU A 559 -26.33 28.53 -51.72
C LEU A 559 -25.39 27.94 -52.78
N THR A 560 -25.94 27.26 -53.79
CA THR A 560 -25.12 26.63 -54.84
C THR A 560 -24.38 27.65 -55.71
N ASP A 561 -24.96 28.83 -55.95
CA ASP A 561 -24.32 29.94 -56.68
C ASP A 561 -23.09 30.49 -55.95
N LEU A 562 -23.02 30.29 -54.62
CA LEU A 562 -21.87 30.62 -53.78
C LEU A 562 -20.89 29.44 -53.64
N SER A 563 -21.05 28.38 -54.42
CA SER A 563 -20.25 27.14 -54.34
C SER A 563 -20.36 26.39 -53.00
N ILE A 564 -21.44 26.60 -52.25
CA ILE A 564 -21.75 25.84 -51.03
C ILE A 564 -22.26 24.46 -51.46
N ILE A 565 -21.74 23.39 -50.86
CA ILE A 565 -22.19 22.02 -51.12
C ILE A 565 -23.53 21.81 -50.39
N VAL A 566 -24.59 21.53 -51.16
CA VAL A 566 -25.93 21.31 -50.61
C VAL A 566 -26.41 19.89 -50.91
N TYR A 567 -26.62 19.11 -49.86
CA TYR A 567 -27.24 17.79 -49.94
C TYR A 567 -28.75 17.91 -49.71
N HIS A 568 -29.53 17.72 -50.76
CA HIS A 568 -31.00 17.79 -50.70
C HIS A 568 -31.65 16.82 -51.70
N ILE A 569 -32.92 16.47 -51.46
CA ILE A 569 -33.79 15.88 -52.48
C ILE A 569 -34.77 17.00 -52.90
N PRO A 570 -34.97 17.24 -54.21
CA PRO A 570 -35.87 18.28 -54.72
C PRO A 570 -37.34 18.12 -54.31
#